data_AF-A0A177AMM8-F1
#
_entry.id   AF-A0A177AMM8-F1
#
_cell.length_a   1.000
_cell.length_b   1.000
_cell.length_c   1.000
_cell.angle_alpha   90.00
_cell.angle_beta   90.00
_cell.angle_gamma   90.00
#
_symmetry.space_group_name_H-M   'P 1'
#
loop_
_entity.id
_entity.type
_entity.pdbx_description
1 polymer ?
#
loop_
_entity_poly.entity_id
_entity_poly.type
_entity_poly.pdbx_seq_one_letter_code
_entity_poly.pdbx_strand_id
1 'polypeptide(L)'
;MFVWRISPFIAVLPWLIIACMNGTYLSSALAKVPDGAWFTITLAAILASVLLVWRFGKEQQWFAEAEDRFPTSHFVTRDRYGGVPLSTTKGFDKAGETTPIVFSHFVLKLTAMLEVSVFFHLRPLETPLVAPENRHAVSRLAIPNCYHLVVRYGYNDEIITPNLASLIAEQIRRYLIENQIL
;
A
#
# COMPACT_ATOMS: atom_id res chain seq x y z
N MET A 1 25.30 -21.16 -2.81
CA MET A 1 25.70 -20.83 -4.19
C MET A 1 26.66 -21.92 -4.64
N PHE A 2 26.14 -22.96 -5.33
CA PHE A 2 26.79 -24.15 -5.95
C PHE A 2 25.83 -25.35 -5.77
N VAL A 3 24.65 -25.25 -6.39
CA VAL A 3 23.61 -26.32 -6.36
C VAL A 3 23.98 -27.49 -7.28
N TRP A 4 24.85 -27.24 -8.27
CA TRP A 4 25.33 -28.25 -9.20
C TRP A 4 26.80 -28.53 -8.89
N ARG A 5 27.11 -29.77 -8.49
CA ARG A 5 28.47 -30.33 -8.26
C ARG A 5 29.34 -30.39 -9.53
N ILE A 6 29.17 -29.44 -10.44
CA ILE A 6 29.92 -29.31 -11.69
C ILE A 6 31.07 -28.34 -11.43
N SER A 7 32.26 -28.68 -11.91
CA SER A 7 33.44 -27.82 -11.78
C SER A 7 33.17 -26.44 -12.38
N PRO A 8 33.41 -25.33 -11.66
CA PRO A 8 33.11 -23.97 -12.12
C PRO A 8 33.78 -23.65 -13.47
N PHE A 9 34.93 -24.27 -13.77
CA PHE A 9 35.63 -24.12 -15.05
C PHE A 9 34.77 -24.52 -16.27
N ILE A 10 33.89 -25.52 -16.12
CA ILE A 10 33.00 -25.98 -17.20
C ILE A 10 31.91 -24.94 -17.52
N ALA A 11 31.48 -24.15 -16.53
CA ALA A 11 30.52 -23.07 -16.74
C ALA A 11 31.19 -21.76 -17.21
N VAL A 12 32.39 -21.48 -16.71
CA VAL A 12 33.15 -20.26 -17.04
C VAL A 12 33.61 -20.25 -18.50
N LEU A 13 34.03 -21.39 -19.06
CA LEU A 13 34.52 -21.46 -20.44
C LEU A 13 33.48 -21.01 -21.48
N PRO A 14 32.26 -21.58 -21.57
CA PRO A 14 31.23 -21.11 -22.50
C PRO A 14 30.75 -19.70 -22.17
N TRP A 15 30.66 -19.34 -20.88
CA TRP A 15 30.32 -17.98 -20.47
C TRP A 15 31.33 -16.96 -21.00
N LEU A 16 32.62 -17.26 -20.94
CA LEU A 16 33.70 -16.38 -21.39
C LEU A 16 33.70 -16.23 -22.91
N ILE A 17 33.41 -17.30 -23.67
CA ILE A 17 33.26 -17.22 -25.13
C ILE A 17 32.12 -16.26 -25.50
N ILE A 18 30.95 -16.41 -24.85
CA ILE A 18 29.80 -15.52 -25.07
C ILE A 18 30.14 -14.09 -24.65
N ALA A 19 30.79 -13.90 -23.50
CA ALA A 19 31.20 -12.59 -23.01
C ALA A 19 32.18 -11.90 -23.98
N CYS A 20 33.16 -12.62 -24.53
CA CYS A 20 34.10 -12.10 -25.54
C CYS A 20 33.41 -11.71 -26.85
N MET A 21 32.45 -12.52 -27.31
CA MET A 21 31.66 -12.21 -28.50
C MET A 21 30.83 -10.93 -28.31
N ASN A 22 30.13 -10.84 -27.17
CA ASN A 22 29.36 -9.64 -26.81
C ASN A 22 30.27 -8.43 -26.60
N GLY A 23 31.44 -8.61 -25.99
CA GLY A 23 32.43 -7.55 -25.79
C GLY A 23 32.97 -7.00 -27.11
N THR A 24 33.27 -7.88 -28.07
CA THR A 24 33.70 -7.46 -29.42
C THR A 24 32.59 -6.72 -30.16
N TYR A 25 31.35 -7.21 -30.07
CA TYR A 25 30.19 -6.53 -30.65
C TYR A 25 29.96 -5.15 -30.02
N LEU A 26 30.00 -5.06 -28.69
CA LEU A 26 29.88 -3.81 -27.94
C LEU A 26 31.01 -2.83 -28.31
N SER A 27 32.25 -3.31 -28.41
CA SER A 27 33.40 -2.50 -28.82
C SER A 27 33.22 -1.92 -30.22
N SER A 28 32.74 -2.73 -31.18
CA SER A 28 32.41 -2.28 -32.54
C SER A 28 31.28 -1.25 -32.56
N ALA A 29 30.26 -1.42 -31.71
CA ALA A 29 29.19 -0.44 -31.55
C ALA A 29 29.71 0.87 -30.92
N LEU A 30 30.60 0.78 -29.92
CA LEU A 30 31.23 1.92 -29.25
C LEU A 30 32.15 2.72 -30.17
N ALA A 31 32.83 2.05 -31.12
CA ALA A 31 33.69 2.72 -32.09
C ALA A 31 32.93 3.73 -32.97
N LYS A 32 31.61 3.55 -33.15
CA LYS A 32 30.73 4.46 -33.92
C LYS A 32 30.08 5.56 -33.07
N VAL A 33 30.37 5.59 -31.76
CA VAL A 33 29.83 6.60 -30.85
C VAL A 33 30.32 8.02 -31.20
N PRO A 34 31.61 8.26 -31.49
CA PRO A 34 32.08 9.59 -31.87
C PRO A 34 31.40 10.14 -33.13
N ASP A 35 31.09 9.26 -34.08
CA ASP A 35 30.59 9.65 -35.41
C ASP A 35 29.07 9.86 -35.47
N GLY A 36 28.31 9.48 -34.43
CA GLY A 36 26.86 9.75 -34.41
C GLY A 36 26.03 9.09 -33.32
N ALA A 37 26.51 8.03 -32.67
CA ALA A 37 25.75 7.36 -31.60
C ALA A 37 25.91 8.02 -30.20
N TRP A 38 26.67 9.12 -30.08
CA TRP A 38 26.81 9.86 -28.82
C TRP A 38 25.50 10.50 -28.36
N PHE A 39 24.67 11.00 -29.30
CA PHE A 39 23.43 11.70 -28.97
C PHE A 39 22.44 10.81 -28.20
N THR A 40 22.25 9.57 -28.65
CA THR A 40 21.31 8.63 -28.01
C THR A 40 21.80 8.19 -26.63
N ILE A 41 23.11 8.02 -26.45
CA ILE A 41 23.72 7.71 -25.14
C ILE A 41 23.55 8.88 -24.19
N THR A 42 23.83 10.12 -24.63
CA THR A 42 23.64 11.32 -23.81
C THR A 42 22.18 11.51 -23.41
N LEU A 43 21.25 11.34 -24.36
CA LEU A 43 19.81 11.44 -24.08
C LEU A 43 19.36 10.35 -23.10
N ALA A 44 19.81 9.11 -23.29
CA ALA A 44 19.50 8.01 -22.38
C ALA A 44 20.05 8.28 -20.96
N ALA A 45 21.27 8.83 -20.84
CA ALA A 45 21.85 9.20 -19.56
C ALA A 45 21.08 10.32 -18.86
N ILE A 46 20.65 11.35 -19.59
CA ILE A 46 19.83 12.44 -19.05
C ILE A 46 18.48 11.88 -18.56
N LEU A 47 17.77 11.11 -19.38
CA LEU A 47 16.49 10.51 -19.00
C LEU A 47 16.64 9.57 -17.80
N ALA A 48 17.67 8.72 -17.79
CA ALA A 48 17.98 7.85 -16.67
C ALA A 48 18.25 8.65 -15.39
N SER A 49 18.99 9.76 -15.47
CA SER A 49 19.25 10.61 -14.31
C SER A 49 17.96 11.20 -13.72
N VAL A 50 17.05 11.71 -14.57
CA VAL A 50 15.75 12.25 -14.15
C VAL A 50 14.91 11.17 -13.47
N LEU A 51 14.84 9.98 -14.07
CA LEU A 51 14.09 8.85 -13.52
C LEU A 51 14.69 8.32 -12.22
N LEU A 52 16.02 8.29 -12.09
CA LEU A 52 16.71 7.88 -10.86
C LEU A 52 16.48 8.87 -9.74
N VAL A 53 16.58 10.17 -10.02
CA VAL A 53 16.26 11.24 -9.04
C VAL A 53 14.80 11.15 -8.63
N TRP A 54 13.88 10.96 -9.58
CA TRP A 54 12.47 10.76 -9.29
C TRP A 54 12.23 9.53 -8.40
N ARG A 55 12.82 8.38 -8.76
CA ARG A 55 12.71 7.14 -8.00
C ARG A 55 13.23 7.32 -6.58
N PHE A 56 14.40 7.93 -6.43
CA PHE A 56 14.97 8.24 -5.13
C PHE A 56 14.04 9.16 -4.32
N GLY A 57 13.51 10.23 -4.93
CA GLY A 57 12.56 11.12 -4.26
C GLY A 57 11.29 10.40 -3.79
N LYS A 58 10.71 9.53 -4.63
CA LYS A 58 9.55 8.70 -4.26
C LYS A 58 9.87 7.72 -3.14
N GLU A 59 11.03 7.09 -3.20
CA GLU A 59 11.50 6.14 -2.20
C GLU A 59 11.68 6.85 -0.85
N GLN A 60 12.33 8.02 -0.83
CA GLN A 60 12.47 8.84 0.38
C GLN A 60 11.13 9.33 0.93
N GLN A 61 10.20 9.74 0.06
CA GLN A 61 8.84 10.08 0.48
C GLN A 61 8.15 8.90 1.16
N TRP A 62 8.25 7.69 0.59
CA TRP A 62 7.66 6.51 1.20
C TRP A 62 8.33 6.11 2.51
N PHE A 63 9.65 6.27 2.63
CA PHE A 63 10.36 6.08 3.89
C PHE A 63 9.89 7.09 4.94
N ALA A 64 9.73 8.36 4.59
CA ALA A 64 9.20 9.39 5.49
C ALA A 64 7.75 9.12 5.91
N GLU A 65 6.88 8.73 4.96
CA GLU A 65 5.51 8.31 5.25
C GLU A 65 5.44 7.01 6.07
N ALA A 66 6.44 6.13 5.97
CA ALA A 66 6.55 4.92 6.79
C ALA A 66 7.03 5.23 8.21
N GLU A 67 7.92 6.21 8.37
CA GLU A 67 8.35 6.71 9.69
C GLU A 67 7.20 7.44 10.39
N ASP A 68 6.40 8.22 9.66
CA ASP A 68 5.20 8.89 10.20
C ASP A 68 4.03 7.91 10.51
N ARG A 69 4.19 6.61 10.19
CA ARG A 69 3.25 5.53 10.54
C ARG A 69 3.49 4.91 11.91
N PHE A 70 4.51 5.32 12.67
CA PHE A 70 4.60 4.90 14.07
C PHE A 70 3.38 5.39 14.86
N PRO A 71 2.82 4.57 15.77
CA PRO A 71 1.68 5.00 16.56
C PRO A 71 2.05 6.32 17.23
N THR A 72 1.13 7.26 17.18
CA THR A 72 1.20 8.59 17.80
C THR A 72 1.20 8.47 19.34
N SER A 73 1.90 7.49 19.91
CA SER A 73 2.12 7.32 21.33
C SER A 73 3.12 8.34 21.88
N HIS A 74 3.87 9.04 21.02
CA HIS A 74 4.88 10.02 21.46
C HIS A 74 4.39 11.49 21.46
N PHE A 75 3.15 11.77 21.01
CA PHE A 75 2.59 13.13 21.03
C PHE A 75 1.44 13.36 22.02
N VAL A 76 1.01 12.34 22.78
CA VAL A 76 0.03 12.52 23.86
C VAL A 76 0.69 12.25 25.22
N THR A 77 1.62 13.13 25.58
CA THR A 77 1.78 13.51 26.98
C THR A 77 1.58 15.02 27.05
N ARG A 78 0.31 15.44 26.94
CA ARG A 78 -0.13 16.64 27.65
C ARG A 78 -1.63 16.59 27.87
N ASP A 79 -1.94 16.06 29.05
CA ASP A 79 -3.12 16.35 29.83
C ASP A 79 -3.57 17.81 29.65
N ARG A 80 -4.71 18.00 28.98
CA ARG A 80 -5.58 19.16 29.06
C ARG A 80 -6.89 18.78 28.40
N TYR A 81 -7.94 18.72 29.21
CA TYR A 81 -9.33 18.35 28.91
C TYR A 81 -9.69 16.87 29.12
N GLY A 82 -10.08 16.56 30.36
CA GLY A 82 -11.31 15.81 30.61
C GLY A 82 -11.28 14.31 30.29
N GLY A 83 -10.48 13.56 31.04
CA GLY A 83 -10.80 12.23 31.56
C GLY A 83 -11.59 11.26 30.67
N VAL A 84 -10.99 10.76 29.59
CA VAL A 84 -11.23 9.40 29.09
C VAL A 84 -9.91 8.87 28.50
N PRO A 85 -9.37 7.71 28.93
CA PRO A 85 -8.14 7.17 28.36
C PRO A 85 -8.42 6.69 26.92
N LEU A 86 -7.96 7.46 25.93
CA LEU A 86 -8.05 7.06 24.53
C LEU A 86 -7.05 5.93 24.26
N SER A 87 -7.63 4.78 23.92
CA SER A 87 -6.95 3.51 23.65
C SER A 87 -5.87 3.65 22.56
N THR A 88 -4.70 3.09 22.86
CA THR A 88 -3.58 2.81 21.96
C THR A 88 -4.08 2.17 20.65
N THR A 89 -4.11 2.92 19.56
CA THR A 89 -4.49 2.36 18.26
C THR A 89 -3.24 1.88 17.53
N LYS A 90 -3.18 0.57 17.26
CA LYS A 90 -2.14 -0.09 16.45
C LYS A 90 -2.14 0.48 15.03
N GLY A 91 -0.96 0.55 14.45
CA GLY A 91 -0.67 1.23 13.19
C GLY A 91 -1.27 0.58 11.95
N PHE A 92 -1.21 1.36 10.88
CA PHE A 92 -1.76 1.14 9.55
C PHE A 92 -1.38 -0.22 8.96
N ASP A 93 -2.29 -1.19 9.01
CA ASP A 93 -2.22 -2.35 8.12
C ASP A 93 -2.95 -2.00 6.82
N LYS A 94 -2.28 -2.15 5.66
CA LYS A 94 -2.91 -2.05 4.33
C LYS A 94 -4.05 -3.07 4.16
N ALA A 95 -4.20 -4.01 5.11
CA ALA A 95 -5.33 -4.91 5.24
C ALA A 95 -6.65 -4.24 5.71
N GLY A 96 -6.63 -2.97 6.10
CA GLY A 96 -7.82 -2.23 6.54
C GLY A 96 -8.19 -2.44 8.01
N GLU A 97 -7.31 -3.02 8.84
CA GLU A 97 -7.70 -3.38 10.21
C GLU A 97 -7.71 -2.18 11.19
N THR A 98 -7.28 -0.99 10.76
CA THR A 98 -7.01 0.15 11.65
C THR A 98 -7.57 1.47 11.10
N THR A 99 -7.88 2.42 11.99
CA THR A 99 -8.35 3.77 11.62
C THR A 99 -7.35 4.44 10.67
N PRO A 100 -7.81 5.07 9.57
CA PRO A 100 -6.95 5.87 8.72
C PRO A 100 -6.26 6.98 9.53
N ILE A 101 -4.94 7.13 9.39
CA ILE A 101 -4.15 8.22 10.02
C ILE A 101 -4.70 9.60 9.65
N VAL A 102 -5.30 9.75 8.47
CA VAL A 102 -5.98 10.99 8.06
C VAL A 102 -7.11 11.37 9.01
N PHE A 103 -7.82 10.39 9.59
CA PHE A 103 -8.90 10.65 10.54
C PHE A 103 -8.38 11.17 11.89
N SER A 104 -7.24 10.66 12.39
CA SER A 104 -6.67 11.18 13.63
C SER A 104 -6.25 12.65 13.47
N HIS A 105 -5.64 13.01 12.35
CA HIS A 105 -5.34 14.42 12.03
C HIS A 105 -6.61 15.26 11.85
N PHE A 106 -7.65 14.72 11.22
CA PHE A 106 -8.93 15.42 11.04
C PHE A 106 -9.59 15.75 12.38
N VAL A 107 -9.68 14.78 13.28
CA VAL A 107 -10.26 14.97 14.62
C VAL A 107 -9.44 15.95 15.46
N LEU A 108 -8.10 15.84 15.43
CA LEU A 108 -7.21 16.76 16.14
C LEU A 108 -7.31 18.20 15.64
N LYS A 109 -7.55 18.39 14.34
CA LYS A 109 -7.52 19.72 13.71
C LYS A 109 -8.89 20.39 13.67
N LEU A 110 -9.97 19.61 13.60
CA LEU A 110 -11.34 20.13 13.56
C LEU A 110 -12.04 20.12 14.91
N THR A 111 -11.48 19.44 15.91
CA THR A 111 -12.06 19.34 17.28
C THR A 111 -13.51 18.83 17.26
N ALA A 112 -13.89 18.09 16.23
CA ALA A 112 -15.23 17.60 16.00
C ALA A 112 -15.15 16.08 15.79
N MET A 113 -15.73 15.33 16.73
CA MET A 113 -16.03 13.91 16.56
C MET A 113 -17.51 13.76 16.19
N LEU A 114 -17.79 12.98 15.15
CA LEU A 114 -19.17 12.57 14.83
C LEU A 114 -19.62 11.51 15.84
N GLU A 115 -20.89 11.56 16.23
CA GLU A 115 -21.50 10.62 17.19
C GLU A 115 -21.39 9.16 16.74
N VAL A 116 -21.44 8.90 15.43
CA VAL A 116 -21.18 7.61 14.80
C VAL A 116 -20.32 7.84 13.55
N SER A 117 -19.16 7.17 13.47
CA SER A 117 -18.27 7.24 12.31
C SER A 117 -18.14 5.86 11.66
N VAL A 118 -18.35 5.80 10.34
CA VAL A 118 -18.27 4.54 9.57
C VAL A 118 -17.16 4.67 8.54
N PHE A 119 -16.12 3.86 8.69
CA PHE A 119 -15.06 3.69 7.70
C PHE A 119 -15.50 2.64 6.69
N PHE A 120 -15.70 3.06 5.45
CA PHE A 120 -16.10 2.17 4.36
C PHE A 120 -14.89 1.88 3.48
N HIS A 121 -14.54 0.60 3.34
CA HIS A 121 -13.45 0.16 2.47
C HIS A 121 -13.92 -0.87 1.45
N LEU A 122 -13.78 -0.51 0.17
CA LEU A 122 -13.97 -1.42 -0.96
C LEU A 122 -12.68 -2.20 -1.22
N ARG A 123 -12.74 -3.53 -1.11
CA ARG A 123 -11.60 -4.42 -1.38
C ARG A 123 -11.90 -5.30 -2.60
N PRO A 124 -11.20 -5.10 -3.74
CA PRO A 124 -11.33 -6.01 -4.88
C PRO A 124 -10.71 -7.37 -4.55
N LEU A 125 -11.35 -8.45 -4.99
CA LEU A 125 -10.83 -9.81 -4.97
C LEU A 125 -10.61 -10.32 -6.41
N GLU A 126 -9.64 -11.22 -6.57
CA GLU A 126 -9.32 -11.86 -7.86
C GLU A 126 -10.34 -12.95 -8.27
N THR A 127 -11.49 -13.02 -7.61
CA THR A 127 -12.54 -14.00 -7.83
C THR A 127 -13.70 -13.41 -8.65
N PRO A 128 -14.41 -14.20 -9.48
CA PRO A 128 -15.50 -13.69 -10.33
C PRO A 128 -16.65 -13.11 -9.53
N LEU A 129 -17.11 -13.88 -8.55
CA LEU A 129 -18.25 -13.54 -7.73
C LEU A 129 -17.90 -13.88 -6.28
N VAL A 130 -18.22 -12.98 -5.36
CA VAL A 130 -18.02 -13.21 -3.93
C VAL A 130 -19.31 -13.71 -3.31
N ALA A 131 -19.24 -14.80 -2.56
CA ALA A 131 -20.38 -15.32 -1.81
C ALA A 131 -20.93 -14.25 -0.85
N PRO A 132 -22.25 -14.11 -0.69
CA PRO A 132 -22.87 -13.03 0.08
C PRO A 132 -22.42 -12.98 1.54
N GLU A 133 -22.11 -14.14 2.12
CA GLU A 133 -21.60 -14.30 3.49
C GLU A 133 -20.20 -13.68 3.69
N ASN A 134 -19.36 -13.70 2.66
CA ASN A 134 -17.99 -13.17 2.69
C ASN A 134 -17.86 -11.76 2.08
N ARG A 135 -18.97 -11.25 1.51
CA ARG A 135 -19.05 -9.96 0.82
C ARG A 135 -18.92 -8.79 1.78
N HIS A 136 -19.39 -8.94 3.02
CA HIS A 136 -19.40 -7.88 4.03
C HIS A 136 -18.71 -8.36 5.31
N ALA A 137 -17.72 -7.61 5.77
CA ALA A 137 -17.12 -7.80 7.08
C ALA A 137 -17.25 -6.49 7.86
N VAL A 138 -18.03 -6.52 8.93
CA VAL A 138 -18.18 -5.41 9.87
C VAL A 138 -17.30 -5.67 11.09
N SER A 139 -16.54 -4.68 11.52
CA SER A 139 -15.72 -4.76 12.72
C SER A 139 -15.81 -3.45 13.49
N ARG A 140 -15.93 -3.54 14.81
CA ARG A 140 -15.85 -2.36 15.68
C ARG A 140 -14.38 -1.96 15.87
N LEU A 141 -14.09 -0.68 15.70
CA LEU A 141 -12.76 -0.12 15.93
C LEU A 141 -12.51 0.08 17.43
N ALA A 142 -11.23 0.27 17.82
CA ALA A 142 -10.85 0.49 19.22
C ALA A 142 -11.42 1.79 19.83
N ILE A 143 -11.91 2.71 18.98
CA ILE A 143 -12.53 3.98 19.37
C ILE A 143 -14.05 3.76 19.52
N PRO A 144 -14.70 4.25 20.61
CA PRO A 144 -16.15 4.14 20.75
C PRO A 144 -16.88 4.75 19.56
N ASN A 145 -18.00 4.13 19.16
CA ASN A 145 -18.86 4.53 18.05
C ASN A 145 -18.19 4.64 16.67
N CYS A 146 -17.00 4.04 16.49
CA CYS A 146 -16.35 3.91 15.20
C CYS A 146 -16.49 2.47 14.69
N TYR A 147 -17.04 2.33 13.49
CA TYR A 147 -17.23 1.05 12.82
C TYR A 147 -16.44 1.02 11.51
N HIS A 148 -15.87 -0.14 11.20
CA HIS A 148 -15.21 -0.40 9.93
C HIS A 148 -16.00 -1.44 9.15
N LEU A 149 -16.40 -1.09 7.94
CA LEU A 149 -17.10 -1.96 7.00
C LEU A 149 -16.20 -2.21 5.79
N VAL A 150 -15.76 -3.46 5.65
CA VAL A 150 -15.07 -3.93 4.45
C VAL A 150 -16.09 -4.61 3.54
N VAL A 151 -16.21 -4.10 2.31
CA VAL A 151 -16.99 -4.76 1.26
C VAL A 151 -16.04 -5.36 0.24
N ARG A 152 -16.07 -6.69 0.15
CA ARG A 152 -15.29 -7.46 -0.80
C ARG A 152 -16.13 -7.69 -2.04
N TYR A 153 -15.57 -7.43 -3.22
CA TYR A 153 -16.27 -7.60 -4.48
C TYR A 153 -15.38 -8.31 -5.50
N GLY A 154 -16.00 -9.16 -6.31
CA GLY A 154 -15.36 -9.83 -7.44
C GLY A 154 -15.36 -8.95 -8.69
N TYR A 155 -14.63 -9.38 -9.72
CA TYR A 155 -14.52 -8.61 -10.96
C TYR A 155 -15.83 -8.55 -11.77
N ASN A 156 -16.76 -9.49 -11.58
CA ASN A 156 -18.09 -9.46 -12.19
C ASN A 156 -19.19 -8.93 -11.23
N ASP A 157 -18.83 -8.56 -10.01
CA ASP A 157 -19.80 -8.03 -9.05
C ASP A 157 -20.12 -6.56 -9.32
N GLU A 158 -21.41 -6.23 -9.32
CA GLU A 158 -21.85 -4.84 -9.39
C GLU A 158 -21.60 -4.14 -8.04
N ILE A 159 -20.72 -3.14 -8.06
CA ILE A 159 -20.14 -2.51 -6.85
C ILE A 159 -21.01 -1.34 -6.36
N ILE A 160 -21.58 -0.57 -7.30
CA ILE A 160 -22.27 0.69 -7.03
C ILE A 160 -23.72 0.55 -7.47
N THR A 161 -24.55 0.00 -6.59
CA THR A 161 -26.00 0.03 -6.72
C THR A 161 -26.53 1.30 -6.04
N PRO A 162 -27.56 2.00 -6.56
CA PRO A 162 -28.15 3.17 -5.88
C PRO A 162 -28.62 2.91 -4.44
N ASN A 163 -28.85 1.64 -4.08
CA ASN A 163 -29.23 1.19 -2.73
C ASN A 163 -28.04 0.82 -1.83
N LEU A 164 -26.80 1.12 -2.21
CA LEU A 164 -25.61 0.78 -1.43
C LEU A 164 -25.65 1.42 -0.03
N ALA A 165 -26.05 2.69 0.06
CA ALA A 165 -26.11 3.40 1.34
C ALA A 165 -27.12 2.77 2.32
N SER A 166 -28.30 2.37 1.82
CA SER A 166 -29.30 1.67 2.63
C SER A 166 -28.82 0.29 3.06
N LEU A 167 -28.11 -0.44 2.18
CA LEU A 167 -27.55 -1.74 2.50
C LEU A 167 -26.45 -1.65 3.56
N ILE A 168 -25.57 -0.65 3.47
CA ILE A 168 -24.54 -0.37 4.49
C ILE A 168 -25.20 -0.08 5.85
N ALA A 169 -26.21 0.79 5.88
CA ALA A 169 -26.92 1.12 7.10
C ALA A 169 -27.60 -0.11 7.72
N GLU A 170 -28.20 -0.96 6.89
CA GLU A 170 -28.86 -2.19 7.35
C GLU A 170 -27.87 -3.21 7.92
N GLN A 171 -26.71 -3.38 7.29
CA GLN A 171 -25.67 -4.28 7.78
C GLN A 171 -25.07 -3.81 9.11
N ILE A 172 -24.83 -2.50 9.26
CA ILE A 172 -24.38 -1.93 10.53
C ILE A 172 -25.46 -2.10 11.59
N ARG A 173 -26.73 -1.86 11.24
CA ARG A 173 -27.86 -2.07 12.16
C ARG A 173 -27.96 -3.52 12.62
N ARG A 174 -27.83 -4.51 11.72
CA ARG A 174 -27.80 -5.94 12.10
C ARG A 174 -26.64 -6.24 13.03
N TYR A 175 -25.44 -5.77 12.71
CA TYR A 175 -24.27 -5.98 13.55
C TYR A 175 -24.42 -5.37 14.95
N LEU A 176 -25.04 -4.18 15.05
CA LEU A 176 -25.36 -3.54 16.33
C LEU A 176 -26.36 -4.36 17.15
N ILE A 177 -27.40 -4.90 16.50
CA ILE A 177 -28.42 -5.72 17.16
C ILE A 177 -27.84 -7.07 17.63
N GLU A 178 -27.00 -7.70 16.82
CA GLU A 178 -26.37 -9.00 17.15
C GLU A 178 -25.31 -8.87 18.25
N ASN A 179 -24.58 -7.76 18.32
CA ASN A 179 -23.58 -7.51 19.36
C ASN A 179 -24.11 -6.75 20.59
N GLN A 180 -25.36 -6.26 20.58
CA GLN A 180 -26.05 -5.80 21.79
C GLN A 180 -26.85 -6.96 22.41
N ILE A 181 -26.15 -7.90 23.03
CA ILE A 181 -26.72 -8.69 24.13
C ILE A 181 -26.26 -8.01 25.43
N LEU A 182 -27.18 -7.24 26.03
CA LEU A 182 -27.14 -6.53 27.33
C LEU A 182 -26.12 -5.40 27.49
#